data_AF-A0A9D9L3X5-F1
#
_entry.id   AF-A0A9D9L3X5-F1
#
_cell.length_a   1.000
_cell.length_b   1.000
_cell.length_c   1.000
_cell.angle_alpha   90.00
_cell.angle_beta   90.00
_cell.angle_gamma   90.00
#
_symmetry.space_group_name_H-M   'P 1'
#
loop_
_entity.id
_entity.type
_entity.pdbx_description
1 polymer ?
#
loop_
_entity_poly.entity_id
_entity_poly.type
_entity_poly.pdbx_seq_one_letter_code
_entity_poly.pdbx_strand_id
1 'polypeptide(L)'
;RTPTLLPALAKAGVVDAGGMGLLIIFEAMRDVFEGGDIVEQEEPVAEAPKTTAAEGAVTVDSFSSVVGQYDAVIHFTYCTEMLITKKQDCDDPIKLRAYLETIGDCVVVVDDDEIIKVHVHTNDPGLAIQKGLEFGYINFPKVENMKLQHENKRKEVKREFTAVKPEKEFGFVAVAAGSGVEALFKDVGVDCMVKGGQTMNPSTQDILEAIMACPAETVFVLPNNKNIIMAAEQAVNLVTDRKVCVLQTRTIPQGMSAMLAFDPDADLNKNRVEMTAAIERVTTGQITFAARDSDYEGHSIKQGEILAMENGKLSFVDKDLAKAAFKLTKKMVKGDSSFITIIYGADVTDDAAEALYKQISTKYSNLDVNLINGGQPVYYYIISVE
;
A
#
# COMPACT_ATOMS: atom_id res chain seq x y z
N ARG A 1 -24.07 21.76 -19.64
CA ARG A 1 -24.82 22.79 -18.86
C ARG A 1 -24.60 22.70 -17.34
N THR A 2 -23.74 21.79 -16.87
CA THR A 2 -23.48 21.54 -15.44
C THR A 2 -22.61 22.56 -14.67
N PRO A 3 -21.80 23.45 -15.28
CA PRO A 3 -20.90 24.33 -14.52
C PRO A 3 -21.62 25.27 -13.54
N THR A 4 -22.87 25.64 -13.80
CA THR A 4 -23.65 26.57 -12.96
C THR A 4 -24.53 25.88 -11.92
N LEU A 5 -24.54 24.54 -11.87
CA LEU A 5 -25.46 23.78 -11.01
C LEU A 5 -24.84 23.41 -9.65
N LEU A 6 -23.51 23.41 -9.55
CA LEU A 6 -22.78 23.12 -8.31
C LEU A 6 -21.66 24.15 -8.10
N PRO A 7 -21.54 24.74 -6.89
CA PRO A 7 -20.50 25.74 -6.58
C PRO A 7 -19.07 25.24 -6.81
N ALA A 8 -18.83 23.94 -6.66
CA ALA A 8 -17.53 23.31 -6.90
C ALA A 8 -17.14 23.31 -8.38
N LEU A 9 -18.09 23.01 -9.28
CA LEU A 9 -17.87 22.99 -10.73
C LEU A 9 -17.72 24.42 -11.29
N ALA A 10 -18.47 25.38 -10.74
CA ALA A 10 -18.38 26.79 -11.12
C ALA A 10 -17.01 27.41 -10.78
N LYS A 11 -16.45 27.06 -9.61
CA LYS A 11 -15.10 27.52 -9.20
C LYS A 11 -13.98 26.89 -10.02
N ALA A 12 -14.16 25.64 -10.45
CA ALA A 12 -13.17 24.90 -11.23
C ALA A 12 -13.32 25.10 -12.76
N GLY A 13 -14.39 25.76 -13.23
CA GLY A 13 -14.62 25.99 -14.67
C GLY A 13 -14.88 24.72 -15.49
N VAL A 14 -15.07 23.57 -14.84
CA VAL A 14 -15.22 22.26 -15.47
C VAL A 14 -16.66 21.78 -15.53
N VAL A 15 -16.92 20.85 -16.44
CA VAL A 15 -18.20 20.12 -16.55
C VAL A 15 -18.14 18.82 -15.75
N ASP A 16 -19.30 18.29 -15.37
CA ASP A 16 -19.37 17.02 -14.64
C ASP A 16 -19.23 15.85 -15.64
N ALA A 17 -17.99 15.43 -15.87
CA ALA A 17 -17.68 14.34 -16.78
C ALA A 17 -18.23 12.99 -16.29
N GLY A 18 -18.35 12.79 -14.97
CA GLY A 18 -18.94 11.59 -14.39
C GLY A 18 -20.45 11.53 -14.64
N GLY A 19 -21.15 12.64 -14.40
CA GLY A 19 -22.57 12.78 -14.73
C GLY A 19 -22.85 12.63 -16.22
N MET A 20 -21.99 13.16 -17.09
CA MET A 20 -22.09 12.98 -18.53
C MET A 20 -21.87 11.51 -18.95
N GLY A 21 -20.86 10.84 -18.38
CA GLY A 21 -20.61 9.43 -18.65
C GLY A 21 -21.78 8.54 -18.26
N LEU A 22 -22.41 8.82 -17.10
CA LEU A 22 -23.61 8.10 -16.67
C LEU A 22 -24.80 8.34 -17.60
N LEU A 23 -24.99 9.58 -18.10
CA LEU A 23 -26.03 9.90 -19.08
C LEU A 23 -25.84 9.08 -20.37
N ILE A 24 -24.61 9.02 -20.89
CA ILE A 24 -24.29 8.26 -22.11
C ILE A 24 -24.59 6.77 -21.91
N ILE A 25 -24.26 6.22 -20.74
CA ILE A 25 -24.59 4.82 -20.40
C ILE A 25 -26.11 4.60 -20.43
N PHE A 26 -26.89 5.51 -19.85
CA PHE A 26 -28.35 5.38 -19.85
C PHE A 26 -28.99 5.61 -21.23
N GLU A 27 -28.43 6.49 -22.06
CA GLU A 27 -28.87 6.65 -23.45
C GLU A 27 -28.58 5.39 -24.27
N ALA A 28 -27.38 4.81 -24.14
CA ALA A 28 -27.04 3.55 -24.80
C ALA A 28 -27.95 2.39 -24.34
N MET A 29 -28.26 2.30 -23.04
CA MET A 29 -29.22 1.31 -22.53
C MET A 29 -30.62 1.52 -23.09
N ARG A 30 -31.09 2.77 -23.15
CA ARG A 30 -32.41 3.12 -23.72
C ARG A 30 -32.47 2.73 -25.20
N ASP A 31 -31.44 3.05 -25.97
CA ASP A 31 -31.43 2.79 -27.42
C ASP A 31 -31.50 1.27 -27.69
N VAL A 32 -30.84 0.43 -26.86
CA VAL A 32 -30.99 -1.04 -26.93
C VAL A 32 -32.41 -1.47 -26.56
N PHE A 33 -33.04 -0.87 -25.53
CA PHE A 33 -34.43 -1.18 -25.17
C PHE A 33 -35.46 -0.72 -26.22
N GLU A 34 -35.14 0.29 -27.02
CA GLU A 34 -35.96 0.77 -28.14
C GLU A 34 -35.73 -0.03 -29.44
N GLY A 35 -34.88 -1.06 -29.40
CA GLY A 35 -34.64 -1.99 -30.50
C GLY A 35 -33.43 -1.65 -31.37
N GLY A 36 -32.52 -0.78 -30.88
CA GLY A 36 -31.22 -0.51 -31.49
C GLY A 36 -30.24 -1.67 -31.31
N ASP A 37 -29.36 -1.86 -32.30
CA ASP A 37 -28.34 -2.90 -32.28
C ASP A 37 -27.23 -2.62 -31.25
N ILE A 38 -26.71 -3.69 -30.64
CA ILE A 38 -25.51 -3.60 -29.80
C ILE A 38 -24.31 -3.42 -30.73
N VAL A 39 -23.60 -2.30 -30.61
CA VAL A 39 -22.37 -2.07 -31.37
C VAL A 39 -21.31 -3.08 -30.92
N GLU A 40 -20.98 -4.05 -31.77
CA GLU A 40 -19.81 -4.92 -31.58
C GLU A 40 -18.54 -4.08 -31.74
N GLN A 41 -17.60 -4.22 -30.80
CA GLN A 41 -16.29 -3.57 -30.91
C GLN A 41 -15.52 -4.20 -32.09
N GLU A 42 -15.42 -3.49 -33.21
CA GLU A 42 -14.33 -3.71 -34.16
C GLU A 42 -13.01 -3.27 -33.50
N GLU A 43 -11.94 -4.04 -33.73
CA GLU A 43 -10.59 -3.70 -33.25
C GLU A 43 -10.25 -2.24 -33.59
N PRO A 44 -9.81 -1.42 -32.62
CA PRO A 44 -9.67 0.00 -32.86
C PRO A 44 -8.49 0.25 -33.81
N VAL A 45 -8.81 0.61 -35.05
CA VAL A 45 -7.92 1.41 -35.88
C VAL A 45 -7.63 2.71 -35.12
N ALA A 46 -6.35 2.99 -34.94
CA ALA A 46 -5.84 4.09 -34.14
C ALA A 46 -6.41 5.45 -34.55
N GLU A 47 -7.43 5.91 -33.84
CA GLU A 47 -7.73 7.32 -33.64
C GLU A 47 -7.76 7.60 -32.14
N ALA A 48 -6.72 8.30 -31.67
CA ALA A 48 -6.58 8.69 -30.28
C ALA A 48 -7.66 9.72 -29.90
N PRO A 49 -8.48 9.48 -28.85
CA PRO A 49 -9.33 10.51 -28.29
C PRO A 49 -8.45 11.51 -27.54
N LYS A 50 -8.60 12.80 -27.89
CA LYS A 50 -8.10 13.92 -27.08
C LYS A 50 -8.78 13.86 -25.71
N THR A 51 -8.01 13.59 -24.66
CA THR A 51 -8.49 13.68 -23.27
C THR A 51 -7.63 14.68 -22.51
N THR A 52 -8.28 15.77 -22.11
CA THR A 52 -7.81 16.71 -21.08
C THR A 52 -7.96 16.03 -19.73
N ALA A 53 -6.84 15.87 -19.02
CA ALA A 53 -6.77 15.22 -17.72
C ALA A 53 -7.41 16.09 -16.62
N ALA A 54 -8.11 15.41 -15.70
CA ALA A 54 -8.63 15.98 -14.46
C ALA A 54 -7.52 16.10 -13.42
N GLU A 55 -7.51 17.20 -12.68
CA GLU A 55 -6.61 17.45 -11.55
C GLU A 55 -7.01 16.59 -10.34
N GLY A 56 -6.44 15.40 -10.25
CA GLY A 56 -6.02 14.79 -8.99
C GLY A 56 -4.49 14.76 -8.99
N ALA A 57 -3.84 14.72 -7.83
CA ALA A 57 -2.38 14.65 -7.75
C ALA A 57 -1.88 13.32 -8.36
N VAL A 58 -1.71 13.30 -9.68
CA VAL A 58 -1.09 12.20 -10.44
C VAL A 58 0.38 12.22 -10.09
N THR A 59 0.76 11.39 -9.11
CA THR A 59 2.14 11.03 -8.87
C THR A 59 2.63 10.17 -10.03
N VAL A 60 3.95 10.17 -10.26
CA VAL A 60 4.60 9.38 -11.32
C VAL A 60 4.16 7.90 -11.26
N ASP A 61 3.95 7.36 -10.06
CA ASP A 61 3.47 5.99 -9.84
C ASP A 61 2.05 5.71 -10.35
N SER A 62 1.14 6.69 -10.24
CA SER A 62 -0.25 6.52 -10.70
C SER A 62 -0.37 6.59 -12.23
N PHE A 63 0.63 7.13 -12.92
CA PHE A 63 0.68 7.18 -14.38
C PHE A 63 1.40 5.93 -14.95
N SER A 64 2.51 5.54 -14.32
CA SER A 64 3.34 4.38 -14.72
C SER A 64 2.55 3.05 -14.68
N SER A 65 1.60 2.93 -13.74
CA SER A 65 0.74 1.75 -13.56
C SER A 65 -0.30 1.54 -14.66
N VAL A 66 -0.71 2.59 -15.36
CA VAL A 66 -1.72 2.52 -16.45
C VAL A 66 -1.04 2.26 -17.81
N VAL A 67 0.16 2.78 -18.02
CA VAL A 67 0.91 2.65 -19.28
C VAL A 67 1.69 1.32 -19.37
N GLY A 68 2.12 0.76 -18.24
CA GLY A 68 2.91 -0.48 -18.18
C GLY A 68 2.13 -1.79 -18.37
N GLN A 69 0.85 -1.76 -18.75
CA GLN A 69 0.01 -2.97 -18.84
C GLN A 69 -0.17 -3.55 -20.26
N TYR A 70 0.50 -3.03 -21.28
CA TYR A 70 0.45 -3.59 -22.62
C TYR A 70 1.85 -3.73 -23.22
N ASP A 71 2.47 -4.90 -23.04
CA ASP A 71 3.01 -5.70 -24.15
C ASP A 71 3.71 -6.97 -23.65
N ALA A 72 3.49 -8.09 -24.33
CA ALA A 72 4.15 -9.37 -24.04
C ALA A 72 5.60 -9.43 -24.58
N VAL A 73 6.10 -8.36 -25.24
CA VAL A 73 7.43 -8.29 -25.84
C VAL A 73 8.06 -6.92 -25.57
N ILE A 74 9.14 -6.91 -24.78
CA ILE A 74 9.92 -5.70 -24.47
C ILE A 74 10.81 -5.35 -25.67
N HIS A 75 10.40 -4.37 -26.48
CA HIS A 75 11.16 -3.89 -27.65
C HIS A 75 12.29 -2.91 -27.25
N PHE A 76 12.06 -2.06 -26.24
CA PHE A 76 13.05 -1.13 -25.69
C PHE A 76 13.35 -1.42 -24.22
N THR A 77 14.63 -1.34 -23.85
CA THR A 77 15.10 -1.86 -22.55
C THR A 77 14.82 -0.92 -21.38
N TYR A 78 14.80 0.39 -21.59
CA TYR A 78 14.67 1.37 -20.51
C TYR A 78 13.38 2.18 -20.63
N CYS A 79 12.61 2.22 -19.54
CA CYS A 79 11.58 3.23 -19.35
C CYS A 79 12.24 4.50 -18.78
N THR A 80 12.08 5.63 -19.46
CA THR A 80 12.62 6.93 -19.06
C THR A 80 11.47 7.89 -18.77
N GLU A 81 11.35 8.27 -17.51
CA GLU A 81 10.35 9.20 -17.00
C GLU A 81 11.05 10.48 -16.49
N MET A 82 10.51 11.65 -16.78
CA MET A 82 11.06 12.92 -16.30
C MET A 82 10.01 14.03 -16.25
N LEU A 83 10.21 14.97 -15.34
CA LEU A 83 9.47 16.22 -15.28
C LEU A 83 10.40 17.35 -15.71
N ILE A 84 10.00 18.19 -16.65
CA ILE A 84 10.81 19.33 -17.11
C ILE A 84 10.11 20.60 -16.67
N THR A 85 10.74 21.43 -15.85
CA THR A 85 10.22 22.78 -15.61
C THR A 85 10.63 23.68 -16.76
N LYS A 86 9.63 24.28 -17.42
CA LYS A 86 9.81 25.07 -18.65
C LYS A 86 10.70 26.28 -18.41
N LYS A 87 11.60 26.56 -19.35
CA LYS A 87 12.26 27.88 -19.45
C LYS A 87 11.33 28.87 -20.17
N GLN A 88 11.48 30.17 -19.91
CA GLN A 88 10.60 31.21 -20.46
C GLN A 88 10.56 31.28 -22.01
N ASP A 89 11.59 30.76 -22.68
CA ASP A 89 11.75 30.73 -24.13
C ASP A 89 11.78 29.28 -24.69
N CYS A 90 11.12 28.32 -24.03
CA CYS A 90 11.11 26.94 -24.50
C CYS A 90 10.34 26.78 -25.80
N ASP A 91 10.81 25.87 -26.66
CA ASP A 91 10.12 25.46 -27.86
C ASP A 91 8.82 24.70 -27.53
N ASP A 92 7.94 24.54 -28.53
CA ASP A 92 6.68 23.78 -28.36
C ASP A 92 6.95 22.31 -27.96
N PRO A 93 6.38 21.80 -26.86
CA PRO A 93 6.53 20.41 -26.40
C PRO A 93 6.12 19.35 -27.43
N ILE A 94 5.34 19.71 -28.45
CA ILE A 94 5.06 18.84 -29.61
C ILE A 94 6.38 18.44 -30.33
N LYS A 95 7.37 19.35 -30.41
CA LYS A 95 8.68 19.04 -30.99
C LYS A 95 9.47 18.04 -30.13
N LEU A 96 9.33 18.13 -28.80
CA LEU A 96 9.92 17.17 -27.88
C LEU A 96 9.31 15.79 -28.10
N ARG A 97 7.97 15.71 -28.17
CA ARG A 97 7.26 14.47 -28.48
C ARG A 97 7.72 13.86 -29.80
N ALA A 98 7.72 14.65 -30.88
CA ALA A 98 8.12 14.19 -32.20
C ALA A 98 9.56 13.63 -32.21
N TYR A 99 10.48 14.25 -31.47
CA TYR A 99 11.84 13.70 -31.31
C TYR A 99 11.84 12.38 -30.54
N LEU A 100 11.12 12.29 -29.41
CA LEU A 100 11.08 11.08 -28.59
C LEU A 100 10.49 9.89 -29.35
N GLU A 101 9.52 10.14 -30.24
CA GLU A 101 8.95 9.14 -31.15
C GLU A 101 9.97 8.60 -32.17
N THR A 102 11.10 9.29 -32.41
CA THR A 102 12.18 8.78 -33.28
C THR A 102 13.18 7.87 -32.56
N ILE A 103 13.23 7.92 -31.23
CA ILE A 103 14.23 7.20 -30.42
C ILE A 103 13.62 6.13 -29.51
N GLY A 104 12.31 5.97 -29.52
CA GLY A 104 11.58 5.07 -28.62
C GLY A 104 10.12 4.87 -28.98
N ASP A 105 9.45 4.04 -28.19
CA ASP A 105 7.99 3.82 -28.25
C ASP A 105 7.30 4.27 -26.95
N CYS A 106 5.97 4.08 -26.91
CA CYS A 106 5.11 4.45 -25.78
C CYS A 106 5.36 5.88 -25.28
N VAL A 107 5.57 6.80 -26.23
CA VAL A 107 5.90 8.19 -25.92
C VAL A 107 4.66 8.91 -25.39
N VAL A 108 4.77 9.40 -24.17
CA VAL A 108 3.79 10.32 -23.59
C VAL A 108 4.51 11.61 -23.26
N VAL A 109 4.02 12.72 -23.82
CA VAL A 109 4.41 14.07 -23.43
C VAL A 109 3.14 14.81 -23.02
N VAL A 110 3.03 15.12 -21.74
CA VAL A 110 1.92 15.90 -21.19
C VAL A 110 2.42 17.30 -20.92
N ASP A 111 1.80 18.26 -21.57
CA ASP A 111 2.12 19.67 -21.42
C ASP A 111 1.21 20.33 -20.36
N ASP A 112 1.80 21.04 -19.41
CA ASP A 112 1.15 21.78 -18.33
C ASP A 112 1.72 23.22 -18.28
N ASP A 113 1.11 24.16 -17.56
CA ASP A 113 1.48 25.59 -17.62
C ASP A 113 2.96 25.85 -17.26
N GLU A 114 3.48 25.16 -16.24
CA GLU A 114 4.87 25.36 -15.76
C GLU A 114 5.79 24.16 -16.03
N ILE A 115 5.24 22.98 -16.32
CA ILE A 115 6.01 21.73 -16.43
C ILE A 115 5.61 20.90 -17.65
N ILE A 116 6.52 20.05 -18.12
CA ILE A 116 6.29 19.03 -19.15
C ILE A 116 6.58 17.67 -18.52
N LYS A 117 5.61 16.76 -18.54
CA LYS A 117 5.80 15.37 -18.09
C LYS A 117 6.13 14.49 -19.28
N VAL A 118 7.19 13.70 -19.18
CA VAL A 118 7.65 12.85 -20.27
C VAL A 118 7.77 11.41 -19.80
N HIS A 119 7.27 10.49 -20.62
CA HIS A 119 7.48 9.04 -20.55
C HIS A 119 7.90 8.56 -21.94
N VAL A 120 8.95 7.74 -22.02
CA VAL A 120 9.36 7.07 -23.25
C VAL A 120 10.04 5.76 -22.92
N HIS A 121 9.78 4.69 -23.68
CA HIS A 121 10.65 3.53 -23.66
C HIS A 121 11.72 3.66 -24.75
N THR A 122 12.98 3.61 -24.38
CA THR A 122 14.12 3.76 -25.30
C THR A 122 15.29 2.87 -24.88
N ASN A 123 16.23 2.61 -25.79
CA ASN A 123 17.50 1.98 -25.44
C ASN A 123 18.56 3.04 -25.05
N ASP A 124 18.29 4.31 -25.34
CA ASP A 124 19.23 5.42 -25.18
C ASP A 124 18.63 6.52 -24.29
N PRO A 125 18.41 6.26 -22.98
CA PRO A 125 17.77 7.21 -22.05
C PRO A 125 18.50 8.56 -21.99
N GLY A 126 19.82 8.57 -22.21
CA GLY A 126 20.62 9.78 -22.27
C GLY A 126 20.19 10.76 -23.38
N LEU A 127 19.76 10.26 -24.54
CA LEU A 127 19.28 11.11 -25.65
C LEU A 127 17.95 11.78 -25.30
N ALA A 128 17.04 11.03 -24.67
CA ALA A 128 15.77 11.57 -24.20
C ALA A 128 15.99 12.70 -23.17
N ILE A 129 16.84 12.44 -22.17
CA ILE A 129 17.18 13.42 -21.12
C ILE A 129 17.86 14.64 -21.73
N GLN A 130 18.84 14.44 -22.62
CA GLN A 130 19.56 15.53 -23.27
C GLN A 130 18.61 16.42 -24.08
N LYS A 131 17.64 15.82 -24.77
CA LYS A 131 16.63 16.59 -25.50
C LYS A 131 15.70 17.35 -24.55
N GLY A 132 15.30 16.73 -23.44
CA GLY A 132 14.46 17.37 -22.42
C GLY A 132 15.09 18.65 -21.83
N LEU A 133 16.42 18.66 -21.67
CA LEU A 133 17.17 19.83 -21.18
C LEU A 133 17.08 21.06 -22.11
N GLU A 134 16.74 20.89 -23.38
CA GLU A 134 16.54 22.02 -24.30
C GLU A 134 15.28 22.83 -23.95
N PHE A 135 14.30 22.19 -23.32
CA PHE A 135 12.99 22.77 -22.96
C PHE A 135 12.95 23.36 -21.54
N GLY A 136 13.96 23.08 -20.72
CA GLY A 136 13.98 23.52 -19.34
C GLY A 136 14.92 22.69 -18.46
N TYR A 137 14.77 22.80 -17.14
CA TYR A 137 15.54 21.96 -16.21
C TYR A 137 14.73 20.73 -15.79
N ILE A 138 15.42 19.59 -15.70
CA ILE A 138 14.79 18.30 -15.39
C ILE A 138 14.72 18.09 -13.87
N ASN A 139 13.53 17.76 -13.40
CA ASN A 139 13.23 17.31 -12.05
C ASN A 139 12.93 15.81 -12.06
N PHE A 140 13.49 15.10 -11.08
CA PHE A 140 13.21 13.69 -10.82
C PHE A 140 13.36 12.76 -12.06
N PRO A 141 14.52 12.75 -12.74
CA PRO A 141 14.72 11.80 -13.84
C PRO A 141 14.73 10.37 -13.29
N LYS A 142 13.94 9.49 -13.89
CA LYS A 142 13.83 8.08 -13.52
C LYS A 142 14.08 7.23 -14.76
N VAL A 143 15.06 6.35 -14.66
CA VAL A 143 15.44 5.42 -15.74
C VAL A 143 15.37 4.01 -15.18
N GLU A 144 14.42 3.22 -15.67
CA GLU A 144 14.17 1.86 -15.19
C GLU A 144 14.44 0.83 -16.28
N ASN A 145 15.23 -0.20 -15.97
CA ASN A 145 15.44 -1.33 -16.87
C ASN A 145 14.24 -2.27 -16.82
N MET A 146 13.39 -2.20 -17.84
CA MET A 146 12.17 -3.00 -17.96
C MET A 146 12.46 -4.50 -18.06
N LYS A 147 13.60 -4.90 -18.65
CA LYS A 147 14.00 -6.32 -18.68
C LYS A 147 14.34 -6.82 -17.29
N LEU A 148 15.08 -6.05 -16.50
CA LEU A 148 15.38 -6.40 -15.12
C LEU A 148 14.12 -6.41 -14.25
N GLN A 149 13.21 -5.45 -14.45
CA GLN A 149 11.92 -5.41 -13.76
C GLN A 149 11.07 -6.64 -14.11
N HIS A 150 11.02 -7.03 -15.38
CA HIS A 150 10.31 -8.21 -15.85
C HIS A 150 10.98 -9.52 -15.40
N GLU A 151 12.33 -9.57 -15.36
CA GLU A 151 13.09 -10.70 -14.82
C GLU A 151 12.95 -10.84 -13.31
N ASN A 152 12.93 -9.74 -12.56
CA ASN A 152 12.71 -9.75 -11.12
C ASN A 152 11.27 -10.20 -10.81
N LYS A 153 10.27 -9.68 -11.53
CA LYS A 153 8.90 -10.22 -11.50
C LYS A 153 8.88 -11.71 -11.84
N ARG A 154 9.59 -12.16 -12.87
CA ARG A 154 9.69 -13.60 -13.23
C ARG A 154 10.43 -14.46 -12.21
N LYS A 155 11.44 -13.92 -11.51
CA LYS A 155 12.17 -14.61 -10.44
C LYS A 155 11.34 -14.70 -9.17
N GLU A 156 10.49 -13.71 -8.90
CA GLU A 156 9.46 -13.78 -7.85
C GLU A 156 8.33 -14.76 -8.23
N VAL A 157 7.97 -14.86 -9.52
CA VAL A 157 6.96 -15.79 -10.07
C VAL A 157 7.47 -17.24 -10.23
N LYS A 158 8.75 -17.54 -9.97
CA LYS A 158 9.31 -18.90 -10.00
C LYS A 158 9.33 -19.62 -8.65
N ARG A 159 8.38 -19.32 -7.76
CA ARG A 159 7.88 -20.36 -6.85
C ARG A 159 6.79 -21.09 -7.61
N GLU A 160 7.06 -22.32 -8.04
CA GLU A 160 5.97 -23.21 -8.48
C GLU A 160 4.98 -23.34 -7.32
N PHE A 161 3.90 -22.58 -7.41
CA PHE A 161 2.81 -22.62 -6.47
C PHE A 161 2.24 -24.04 -6.48
N THR A 162 2.44 -24.74 -5.37
CA THR A 162 1.86 -26.06 -5.16
C THR A 162 0.78 -25.91 -4.12
N ALA A 163 -0.49 -25.89 -4.56
CA ALA A 163 -1.61 -25.94 -3.65
C ALA A 163 -1.48 -27.20 -2.77
N VAL A 164 -1.45 -27.00 -1.45
CA VAL A 164 -1.31 -28.09 -0.50
C VAL A 164 -2.71 -28.58 -0.15
N LYS A 165 -2.88 -29.90 -0.10
CA LYS A 165 -4.15 -30.49 0.32
C LYS A 165 -4.39 -30.19 1.80
N PRO A 166 -5.63 -29.92 2.21
CA PRO A 166 -5.98 -29.82 3.62
C PRO A 166 -5.62 -31.10 4.38
N GLU A 167 -4.83 -30.97 5.45
CA GLU A 167 -4.46 -32.07 6.35
C GLU A 167 -4.95 -31.85 7.79
N LYS A 168 -5.30 -30.60 8.15
CA LYS A 168 -5.83 -30.21 9.46
C LYS A 168 -7.08 -29.35 9.35
N GLU A 169 -7.82 -29.25 10.45
CA GLU A 169 -9.10 -28.50 10.49
C GLU A 169 -8.89 -26.99 10.36
N PHE A 170 -7.95 -26.43 11.13
CA PHE A 170 -7.66 -24.99 11.17
C PHE A 170 -6.21 -24.68 10.78
N GLY A 171 -6.03 -23.60 10.02
CA GLY A 171 -4.73 -23.05 9.70
C GLY A 171 -4.75 -21.54 9.61
N PHE A 172 -3.57 -20.93 9.54
CA PHE A 172 -3.41 -19.50 9.68
C PHE A 172 -2.48 -18.92 8.61
N VAL A 173 -2.91 -17.80 8.05
CA VAL A 173 -2.10 -16.94 7.18
C VAL A 173 -1.94 -15.60 7.88
N ALA A 174 -0.71 -15.14 8.09
CA ALA A 174 -0.47 -13.80 8.63
C ALA A 174 0.37 -12.95 7.68
N VAL A 175 0.03 -11.67 7.64
CA VAL A 175 0.82 -10.67 6.91
C VAL A 175 1.70 -9.92 7.89
N ALA A 176 3.01 -9.89 7.65
CA ALA A 176 3.94 -9.16 8.50
C ALA A 176 5.20 -8.74 7.75
N ALA A 177 5.93 -7.79 8.33
CA ALA A 177 7.25 -7.37 7.87
C ALA A 177 8.21 -7.28 9.05
N GLY A 178 9.41 -7.83 8.87
CA GLY A 178 10.45 -7.93 9.91
C GLY A 178 10.67 -9.38 10.32
N SER A 179 11.94 -9.82 10.32
CA SER A 179 12.30 -11.21 10.57
C SER A 179 11.89 -11.68 11.97
N GLY A 180 11.96 -10.79 12.97
CA GLY A 180 11.55 -11.09 14.33
C GLY A 180 10.04 -11.28 14.46
N VAL A 181 9.25 -10.38 13.85
CA VAL A 181 7.79 -10.53 13.81
C VAL A 181 7.37 -11.79 13.04
N GLU A 182 8.03 -12.08 11.92
CA GLU A 182 7.79 -13.32 11.17
C GLU A 182 8.10 -14.57 12.01
N ALA A 183 9.16 -14.56 12.82
CA ALA A 183 9.48 -15.65 13.74
C ALA A 183 8.40 -15.80 14.83
N LEU A 184 7.96 -14.69 15.44
CA LEU A 184 6.88 -14.73 16.43
C LEU A 184 5.61 -15.37 15.90
N PHE A 185 5.17 -15.00 14.70
CA PHE A 185 3.95 -15.57 14.12
C PHE A 185 4.10 -17.08 13.87
N LYS A 186 5.28 -17.52 13.41
CA LYS A 186 5.56 -18.96 13.29
C LYS A 186 5.53 -19.67 14.63
N ASP A 187 6.11 -19.07 15.68
CA ASP A 187 6.16 -19.64 17.01
C ASP A 187 4.77 -19.77 17.65
N VAL A 188 3.85 -18.84 17.37
CA VAL A 188 2.44 -18.94 17.82
C VAL A 188 1.55 -19.80 16.91
N GLY A 189 2.12 -20.46 15.90
CA GLY A 189 1.42 -21.45 15.08
C GLY A 189 0.83 -20.95 13.77
N VAL A 190 1.33 -19.83 13.22
CA VAL A 190 0.98 -19.41 11.85
C VAL A 190 1.65 -20.30 10.81
N ASP A 191 0.87 -20.86 9.90
CA ASP A 191 1.34 -21.79 8.86
C ASP A 191 2.04 -21.08 7.70
N CYS A 192 1.43 -19.99 7.24
CA CYS A 192 1.83 -19.31 6.02
C CYS A 192 2.03 -17.81 6.31
N MET A 193 3.21 -17.31 5.96
CA MET A 193 3.54 -15.90 6.08
C MET A 193 3.50 -15.23 4.71
N VAL A 194 2.81 -14.10 4.63
CA VAL A 194 2.86 -13.18 3.50
C VAL A 194 3.69 -11.98 3.93
N LYS A 195 4.70 -11.63 3.13
CA LYS A 195 5.45 -10.41 3.39
C LYS A 195 4.57 -9.20 3.09
N GLY A 196 4.38 -8.35 4.08
CA GLY A 196 3.58 -7.15 3.91
C GLY A 196 3.58 -6.23 5.12
N GLY A 197 3.36 -4.94 4.89
CA GLY A 197 3.45 -3.90 5.91
C GLY A 197 2.94 -2.56 5.40
N GLN A 198 3.30 -1.46 6.07
CA GLN A 198 2.77 -0.13 5.75
C GLN A 198 3.15 0.39 4.36
N THR A 199 4.35 0.05 3.89
CA THR A 199 4.93 0.51 2.62
C THR A 199 4.94 -0.57 1.54
N MET A 200 4.49 -1.79 1.88
CA MET A 200 4.49 -2.95 0.99
C MET A 200 3.21 -3.74 1.27
N ASN A 201 2.11 -3.34 0.66
CA ASN A 201 0.86 -4.10 0.76
C ASN A 201 0.93 -5.27 -0.25
N PRO A 202 0.70 -6.52 0.18
CA PRO A 202 0.65 -7.65 -0.73
C PRO A 202 -0.58 -7.53 -1.63
N SER A 203 -0.49 -8.13 -2.81
CA SER A 203 -1.61 -8.24 -3.73
C SER A 203 -2.62 -9.27 -3.24
N THR A 204 -3.84 -9.21 -3.79
CA THR A 204 -4.86 -10.26 -3.60
C THR A 204 -4.33 -11.64 -4.00
N GLN A 205 -3.49 -11.70 -5.04
CA GLN A 205 -2.86 -12.93 -5.52
C GLN A 205 -1.86 -13.50 -4.49
N ASP A 206 -1.02 -12.67 -3.88
CA ASP A 206 -0.06 -13.12 -2.86
C ASP A 206 -0.77 -13.73 -1.64
N ILE A 207 -1.90 -13.14 -1.24
CA ILE A 207 -2.71 -13.63 -0.12
C ILE A 207 -3.41 -14.94 -0.51
N LEU A 208 -3.98 -15.00 -1.72
CA LEU A 208 -4.60 -16.22 -2.26
C LEU A 208 -3.60 -17.37 -2.28
N GLU A 209 -2.38 -17.13 -2.75
CA GLU A 209 -1.33 -18.14 -2.79
C GLU A 209 -0.97 -18.65 -1.40
N ALA A 210 -0.86 -17.76 -0.41
CA ALA A 210 -0.60 -18.18 0.97
C ALA A 210 -1.77 -18.97 1.59
N ILE A 211 -3.02 -18.59 1.29
CA ILE A 211 -4.20 -19.35 1.73
C ILE A 211 -4.19 -20.76 1.15
N MET A 212 -3.86 -20.89 -0.14
CA MET A 212 -3.86 -22.16 -0.84
C MET A 212 -2.64 -23.04 -0.50
N ALA A 213 -1.54 -22.44 -0.06
CA ALA A 213 -0.37 -23.14 0.49
C ALA A 213 -0.58 -23.64 1.93
N CYS A 214 -1.59 -23.10 2.64
CA CYS A 214 -1.90 -23.51 4.00
C CYS A 214 -2.55 -24.92 4.02
N PRO A 215 -2.05 -25.90 4.79
CA PRO A 215 -2.54 -27.27 4.76
C PRO A 215 -3.83 -27.46 5.60
N ALA A 216 -4.82 -26.57 5.48
CA ALA A 216 -6.01 -26.57 6.34
C ALA A 216 -7.36 -26.44 5.60
N GLU A 217 -8.41 -27.05 6.16
CA GLU A 217 -9.79 -26.97 5.64
C GLU A 217 -10.44 -25.61 5.91
N THR A 218 -10.10 -24.99 7.04
CA THR A 218 -10.51 -23.65 7.41
C THR A 218 -9.28 -22.78 7.69
N VAL A 219 -9.10 -21.72 6.91
CA VAL A 219 -7.95 -20.83 7.00
C VAL A 219 -8.36 -19.49 7.60
N PHE A 220 -7.79 -19.12 8.73
CA PHE A 220 -7.88 -17.77 9.27
C PHE A 220 -6.81 -16.88 8.62
N VAL A 221 -7.20 -15.67 8.23
CA VAL A 221 -6.28 -14.68 7.65
C VAL A 221 -6.16 -13.50 8.61
N LEU A 222 -4.93 -13.13 8.95
CA LEU A 222 -4.55 -12.02 9.82
C LEU A 222 -3.85 -10.92 8.98
N PRO A 223 -4.58 -9.91 8.47
CA PRO A 223 -4.01 -8.88 7.60
C PRO A 223 -3.02 -7.96 8.32
N ASN A 224 -3.20 -7.76 9.63
CA ASN A 224 -2.35 -6.95 10.53
C ASN A 224 -2.08 -5.51 10.05
N ASN A 225 -2.87 -5.04 9.09
CA ASN A 225 -2.80 -3.71 8.49
C ASN A 225 -4.15 -3.43 7.82
N LYS A 226 -4.75 -2.29 8.18
CA LYS A 226 -6.06 -1.87 7.66
C LYS A 226 -6.13 -1.84 6.12
N ASN A 227 -5.01 -1.53 5.45
CA ASN A 227 -4.95 -1.41 3.99
C ASN A 227 -4.94 -2.77 3.29
N ILE A 228 -4.69 -3.86 4.02
CA ILE A 228 -4.56 -5.23 3.49
C ILE A 228 -5.88 -6.01 3.66
N ILE A 229 -6.76 -5.57 4.56
CA ILE A 229 -8.06 -6.22 4.85
C ILE A 229 -8.86 -6.41 3.55
N MET A 230 -8.96 -5.37 2.71
CA MET A 230 -9.72 -5.45 1.46
C MET A 230 -9.15 -6.50 0.50
N ALA A 231 -7.82 -6.56 0.35
CA ALA A 231 -7.17 -7.56 -0.50
C ALA A 231 -7.40 -8.99 0.04
N ALA A 232 -7.35 -9.15 1.37
CA ALA A 232 -7.66 -10.42 2.02
C ALA A 232 -9.11 -10.86 1.78
N GLU A 233 -10.08 -9.95 1.91
CA GLU A 233 -11.50 -10.23 1.63
C GLU A 233 -11.74 -10.56 0.16
N GLN A 234 -11.04 -9.92 -0.78
CA GLN A 234 -11.11 -10.28 -2.19
C GLN A 234 -10.54 -11.67 -2.47
N ALA A 235 -9.45 -12.05 -1.80
CA ALA A 235 -8.83 -13.36 -1.95
C ALA A 235 -9.79 -14.49 -1.53
N VAL A 236 -10.62 -14.27 -0.50
CA VAL A 236 -11.66 -15.23 -0.06
C VAL A 236 -12.57 -15.64 -1.21
N ASN A 237 -12.98 -14.69 -2.07
CA ASN A 237 -13.91 -14.96 -3.17
C ASN A 237 -13.30 -15.81 -4.30
N LEU A 238 -11.98 -15.94 -4.33
CA LEU A 238 -11.23 -16.71 -5.34
C LEU A 238 -10.91 -18.13 -4.85
N VAL A 239 -11.08 -18.40 -3.56
CA VAL A 239 -10.83 -19.70 -2.94
C VAL A 239 -12.04 -20.62 -3.16
N THR A 240 -11.80 -21.85 -3.61
CA THR A 240 -12.87 -22.78 -4.00
C THR A 240 -12.85 -24.10 -3.23
N ASP A 241 -11.74 -24.45 -2.59
CA ASP A 241 -11.50 -25.78 -2.00
C ASP A 241 -11.46 -25.80 -0.46
N ARG A 242 -11.51 -24.63 0.19
CA ARG A 242 -11.43 -24.49 1.65
C ARG A 242 -12.23 -23.28 2.14
N LYS A 243 -12.58 -23.27 3.43
CA LYS A 243 -13.22 -22.12 4.08
C LYS A 243 -12.17 -21.09 4.46
N VAL A 244 -12.48 -19.81 4.32
CA VAL A 244 -11.57 -18.74 4.72
C VAL A 244 -12.29 -17.76 5.64
N CYS A 245 -11.66 -17.40 6.76
CA CYS A 245 -12.15 -16.39 7.68
C CYS A 245 -11.11 -15.28 7.85
N VAL A 246 -11.40 -14.10 7.32
CA VAL A 246 -10.56 -12.92 7.57
C VAL A 246 -10.91 -12.36 8.95
N LEU A 247 -9.93 -12.31 9.84
CA LEU A 247 -10.01 -11.59 11.11
C LEU A 247 -9.48 -10.17 10.86
N GLN A 248 -10.27 -9.14 11.17
CA GLN A 248 -9.96 -7.76 10.77
C GLN A 248 -8.86 -7.10 11.62
N THR A 249 -7.72 -7.78 11.78
CA THR A 249 -6.55 -7.26 12.49
C THR A 249 -5.93 -6.10 11.70
N ARG A 250 -5.66 -5.00 12.40
CA ARG A 250 -5.10 -3.77 11.83
C ARG A 250 -3.65 -3.55 12.25
N THR A 251 -3.17 -4.28 13.24
CA THR A 251 -1.81 -4.18 13.78
C THR A 251 -1.25 -5.58 14.09
N ILE A 252 0.08 -5.67 14.17
CA ILE A 252 0.78 -6.91 14.53
C ILE A 252 0.35 -7.45 15.91
N PRO A 253 0.27 -6.63 16.98
CA PRO A 253 -0.18 -7.15 18.27
C PRO A 253 -1.60 -7.70 18.25
N GLN A 254 -2.52 -7.08 17.50
CA GLN A 254 -3.87 -7.63 17.33
C GLN A 254 -3.86 -9.03 16.72
N GLY A 255 -2.99 -9.28 15.74
CA GLY A 255 -2.77 -10.63 15.19
C GLY A 255 -2.25 -11.61 16.22
N MET A 256 -1.30 -11.20 17.05
CA MET A 256 -0.76 -12.04 18.11
C MET A 256 -1.82 -12.37 19.17
N SER A 257 -2.55 -11.39 19.67
CA SER A 257 -3.61 -11.60 20.66
C SER A 257 -4.74 -12.47 20.11
N ALA A 258 -5.06 -12.34 18.81
CA ALA A 258 -6.00 -13.23 18.15
C ALA A 258 -5.50 -14.69 18.15
N MET A 259 -4.23 -14.92 17.80
CA MET A 259 -3.63 -16.26 17.84
C MET A 259 -3.62 -16.88 19.24
N LEU A 260 -3.33 -16.08 20.26
CA LEU A 260 -3.31 -16.56 21.66
C LEU A 260 -4.72 -16.91 22.19
N ALA A 261 -5.77 -16.33 21.61
CA ALA A 261 -7.16 -16.59 21.97
C ALA A 261 -7.79 -17.77 21.21
N PHE A 262 -7.07 -18.38 20.27
CA PHE A 262 -7.56 -19.52 19.48
C PHE A 262 -7.67 -20.78 20.34
N ASP A 263 -8.81 -21.47 20.20
CA ASP A 263 -9.11 -22.74 20.86
C ASP A 263 -9.25 -23.85 19.79
N PRO A 264 -8.31 -24.81 19.70
CA PRO A 264 -8.35 -25.85 18.68
C PRO A 264 -9.53 -26.81 18.83
N ASP A 265 -10.16 -26.87 20.01
CA ASP A 265 -11.34 -27.72 20.26
C ASP A 265 -12.66 -26.99 19.98
N ALA A 266 -12.61 -25.70 19.64
CA ALA A 266 -13.78 -24.88 19.33
C ALA A 266 -14.08 -24.83 17.83
N ASP A 267 -15.36 -24.68 17.49
CA ASP A 267 -15.78 -24.47 16.11
C ASP A 267 -15.35 -23.08 15.58
N LEU A 268 -15.45 -22.93 14.25
CA LEU A 268 -15.10 -21.68 13.54
C LEU A 268 -15.80 -20.45 14.10
N ASN A 269 -17.09 -20.54 14.44
CA ASN A 269 -17.86 -19.37 14.87
C ASN A 269 -17.44 -18.92 16.26
N LYS A 270 -17.27 -19.88 17.20
CA LYS A 270 -16.78 -19.61 18.54
C LYS A 270 -15.36 -19.02 18.48
N ASN A 271 -14.46 -19.64 17.72
CA ASN A 271 -13.12 -19.10 17.51
C ASN A 271 -13.15 -17.67 16.93
N ARG A 272 -13.96 -17.42 15.90
CA ARG A 272 -14.10 -16.08 15.33
C ARG A 272 -14.53 -15.06 16.37
N VAL A 273 -15.49 -15.38 17.24
CA VAL A 273 -15.99 -14.48 18.29
C VAL A 273 -14.90 -14.21 19.32
N GLU A 274 -14.29 -15.24 19.88
CA GLU A 274 -13.28 -15.10 20.94
C GLU A 274 -12.01 -14.38 20.44
N MET A 275 -11.53 -14.75 19.25
CA MET A 275 -10.38 -14.08 18.64
C MET A 275 -10.69 -12.60 18.31
N THR A 276 -11.91 -12.30 17.86
CA THR A 276 -12.33 -10.89 17.63
C THR A 276 -12.40 -10.12 18.94
N ALA A 277 -12.92 -10.72 20.01
CA ALA A 277 -12.95 -10.10 21.33
C ALA A 277 -11.53 -9.82 21.86
N ALA A 278 -10.56 -10.70 21.58
CA ALA A 278 -9.16 -10.48 21.92
C ALA A 278 -8.58 -9.28 21.14
N ILE A 279 -8.85 -9.18 19.83
CA ILE A 279 -8.42 -8.06 18.97
C ILE A 279 -8.89 -6.71 19.53
N GLU A 280 -10.14 -6.64 20.00
CA GLU A 280 -10.75 -5.40 20.50
C GLU A 280 -10.18 -4.91 21.83
N ARG A 281 -9.56 -5.80 22.62
CA ARG A 281 -8.91 -5.42 23.89
C ARG A 281 -7.53 -4.80 23.69
N VAL A 282 -6.92 -5.01 22.52
CA VAL A 282 -5.57 -4.52 22.23
C VAL A 282 -5.58 -3.03 21.90
N THR A 283 -4.90 -2.23 22.73
CA THR A 283 -4.52 -0.86 22.38
C THR A 283 -3.12 -0.87 21.78
N THR A 284 -2.98 -0.42 20.53
CA THR A 284 -1.67 -0.37 19.85
C THR A 284 -1.12 1.05 19.75
N GLY A 285 0.10 1.24 20.25
CA GLY A 285 0.93 2.41 20.03
C GLY A 285 1.98 2.16 18.96
N GLN A 286 2.24 3.15 18.11
CA GLN A 286 3.26 3.06 17.08
C GLN A 286 4.11 4.33 17.10
N ILE A 287 5.42 4.16 17.07
CA ILE A 287 6.39 5.25 17.01
C ILE A 287 7.12 5.20 15.66
N THR A 288 7.06 6.29 14.90
CA THR A 288 7.72 6.43 13.59
C THR A 288 8.23 7.85 13.38
N PHE A 289 8.74 8.16 12.19
CA PHE A 289 9.23 9.48 11.82
C PHE A 289 8.33 10.14 10.77
N ALA A 290 8.35 11.47 10.74
CA ALA A 290 7.74 12.24 9.66
C ALA A 290 8.63 12.21 8.41
N ALA A 291 8.17 11.57 7.34
CA ALA A 291 8.93 11.50 6.08
C ALA A 291 9.00 12.84 5.32
N ARG A 292 8.06 13.75 5.58
CA ARG A 292 7.96 15.08 4.98
C ARG A 292 7.24 16.05 5.91
N ASP A 293 7.40 17.34 5.63
CA ASP A 293 6.59 18.38 6.27
C ASP A 293 5.10 18.16 5.95
N SER A 294 4.24 18.28 6.94
CA SER A 294 2.79 18.15 6.77
C SER A 294 2.01 18.87 7.87
N ASP A 295 0.74 19.12 7.65
CA ASP A 295 -0.17 19.64 8.67
C ASP A 295 -1.19 18.56 9.02
N TYR A 296 -1.29 18.22 10.32
CA TYR A 296 -2.26 17.25 10.82
C TYR A 296 -3.09 17.88 11.94
N GLU A 297 -4.41 17.97 11.75
CA GLU A 297 -5.35 18.57 12.72
C GLU A 297 -4.92 19.97 13.23
N GLY A 298 -4.27 20.76 12.37
CA GLY A 298 -3.78 22.11 12.70
C GLY A 298 -2.41 22.14 13.39
N HIS A 299 -1.74 21.00 13.52
CA HIS A 299 -0.35 20.90 13.96
C HIS A 299 0.59 20.75 12.76
N SER A 300 1.52 21.69 12.64
CA SER A 300 2.61 21.60 11.67
C SER A 300 3.64 20.58 12.16
N ILE A 301 3.85 19.54 11.35
CA ILE A 301 4.79 18.45 11.55
C ILE A 301 5.95 18.67 10.59
N LYS A 302 7.17 18.66 11.12
CA LYS A 302 8.39 18.77 10.30
C LYS A 302 8.97 17.42 9.97
N GLN A 303 9.59 17.32 8.81
CA GLN A 303 10.37 16.15 8.40
C GLN A 303 11.40 15.79 9.47
N GLY A 304 11.46 14.50 9.82
CA GLY A 304 12.34 13.94 10.83
C GLY A 304 11.82 13.99 12.26
N GLU A 305 10.69 14.65 12.54
CA GLU A 305 10.09 14.61 13.88
C GLU A 305 9.50 13.22 14.19
N ILE A 306 9.49 12.86 15.49
CA ILE A 306 8.99 11.57 15.95
C ILE A 306 7.48 11.65 16.13
N LEU A 307 6.78 10.79 15.41
CA LEU A 307 5.33 10.66 15.44
C LEU A 307 4.94 9.54 16.39
N ALA A 308 4.12 9.88 17.39
CA ALA A 308 3.50 8.90 18.28
C ALA A 308 2.03 8.72 17.89
N MET A 309 1.70 7.52 17.42
CA MET A 309 0.36 7.17 16.99
C MET A 309 -0.29 6.19 17.95
N GLU A 310 -1.57 6.37 18.22
CA GLU A 310 -2.40 5.50 19.05
C GLU A 310 -3.55 4.97 18.19
N ASN A 311 -3.65 3.66 18.03
CA ASN A 311 -4.64 2.99 17.19
C ASN A 311 -4.73 3.59 15.76
N GLY A 312 -3.58 3.94 15.20
CA GLY A 312 -3.44 4.50 13.85
C GLY A 312 -3.80 5.99 13.71
N LYS A 313 -4.04 6.71 14.82
CA LYS A 313 -4.25 8.17 14.84
C LYS A 313 -3.07 8.86 15.50
N LEU A 314 -2.68 10.03 14.99
CA LEU A 314 -1.61 10.82 15.62
C LEU A 314 -2.05 11.26 17.03
N SER A 315 -1.27 10.89 18.06
CA SER A 315 -1.52 11.28 19.45
C SER A 315 -0.71 12.52 19.83
N PHE A 316 0.55 12.59 19.41
CA PHE A 316 1.43 13.76 19.56
C PHE A 316 2.72 13.59 18.74
N VAL A 317 3.48 14.68 18.65
CA VAL A 317 4.83 14.71 18.08
C VAL A 317 5.86 14.94 19.19
N ASP A 318 7.04 14.36 19.08
CA ASP A 318 8.19 14.62 19.96
C ASP A 318 9.50 14.65 19.14
N LYS A 319 10.61 15.01 19.78
CA LYS A 319 11.94 15.02 19.17
C LYS A 319 12.83 13.89 19.66
N ASP A 320 12.49 13.31 20.81
CA ASP A 320 13.23 12.23 21.43
C ASP A 320 12.44 10.92 21.33
N LEU A 321 13.07 9.92 20.73
CA LEU A 321 12.46 8.62 20.44
C LEU A 321 12.05 7.87 21.71
N ALA A 322 12.94 7.75 22.69
CA ALA A 322 12.69 7.00 23.92
C ALA A 322 11.61 7.67 24.77
N LYS A 323 11.67 9.00 24.86
CA LYS A 323 10.66 9.81 25.55
C LYS A 323 9.29 9.69 24.88
N ALA A 324 9.23 9.70 23.55
CA ALA A 324 7.98 9.52 22.81
C ALA A 324 7.36 8.15 23.11
N ALA A 325 8.15 7.08 23.03
CA ALA A 325 7.72 5.71 23.32
C ALA A 325 7.20 5.56 24.76
N PHE A 326 7.95 6.06 25.75
CA PHE A 326 7.53 6.01 27.15
C PHE A 326 6.27 6.84 27.42
N LYS A 327 6.16 8.04 26.84
CA LYS A 327 4.99 8.92 26.98
C LYS A 327 3.75 8.32 26.34
N LEU A 328 3.90 7.68 25.18
CA LEU A 328 2.80 6.97 24.51
C LEU A 328 2.33 5.78 25.34
N THR A 329 3.26 4.95 25.84
CA THR A 329 2.95 3.83 26.74
C THR A 329 2.15 4.32 27.95
N LYS A 330 2.59 5.43 28.57
CA LYS A 330 1.88 6.02 29.72
C LYS A 330 0.42 6.41 29.40
N LYS A 331 0.15 6.89 28.19
CA LYS A 331 -1.21 7.25 27.78
C LYS A 331 -2.10 6.03 27.56
N MET A 332 -1.52 4.93 27.08
CA MET A 332 -2.27 3.72 26.73
C MET A 332 -2.60 2.85 27.95
N VAL A 333 -1.76 2.84 28.98
CA VAL A 333 -2.01 2.06 30.21
C VAL A 333 -3.22 2.59 30.96
N LYS A 334 -4.17 1.68 31.22
CA LYS A 334 -5.40 1.91 31.99
C LYS A 334 -5.39 1.06 33.26
N GLY A 335 -6.38 1.25 34.12
CA GLY A 335 -6.46 0.55 35.41
C GLY A 335 -6.73 -0.96 35.30
N ASP A 336 -7.26 -1.40 34.16
CA ASP A 336 -7.59 -2.78 33.80
C ASP A 336 -6.53 -3.45 32.91
N SER A 337 -5.47 -2.73 32.53
CA SER A 337 -4.36 -3.31 31.78
C SER A 337 -3.61 -4.36 32.60
N SER A 338 -3.14 -5.40 31.92
CA SER A 338 -2.40 -6.55 32.47
C SER A 338 -1.06 -6.77 31.77
N PHE A 339 -0.98 -6.49 30.46
CA PHE A 339 0.20 -6.77 29.65
C PHE A 339 0.69 -5.54 28.88
N ILE A 340 2.01 -5.41 28.74
CA ILE A 340 2.65 -4.46 27.84
C ILE A 340 3.67 -5.23 26.98
N THR A 341 3.49 -5.21 25.66
CA THR A 341 4.48 -5.79 24.74
C THR A 341 5.15 -4.69 23.94
N ILE A 342 6.49 -4.63 23.98
CA ILE A 342 7.30 -3.67 23.24
C ILE A 342 8.00 -4.42 22.10
N ILE A 343 7.65 -4.10 20.87
CA ILE A 343 8.25 -4.67 19.65
C ILE A 343 9.10 -3.59 18.98
N TYR A 344 10.42 -3.72 18.97
CA TYR A 344 11.30 -2.72 18.36
C TYR A 344 11.72 -3.07 16.93
N GLY A 345 11.92 -2.04 16.11
CA GLY A 345 12.23 -2.15 14.69
C GLY A 345 13.72 -2.21 14.38
N ALA A 346 14.05 -2.36 13.09
CA ALA A 346 15.42 -2.52 12.61
C ALA A 346 16.34 -1.31 12.90
N ASP A 347 15.77 -0.12 13.01
CA ASP A 347 16.51 1.13 13.27
C ASP A 347 16.69 1.43 14.77
N VAL A 348 16.36 0.49 15.66
CA VAL A 348 16.54 0.61 17.11
C VAL A 348 17.58 -0.41 17.57
N THR A 349 18.58 0.05 18.32
CA THR A 349 19.59 -0.84 18.91
C THR A 349 19.04 -1.60 20.10
N ASP A 350 19.53 -2.82 20.33
CA ASP A 350 19.15 -3.66 21.47
C ASP A 350 19.34 -2.93 22.81
N ASP A 351 20.43 -2.18 22.98
CA ASP A 351 20.69 -1.38 24.19
C ASP A 351 19.63 -0.30 24.43
N ALA A 352 19.17 0.37 23.37
CA ALA A 352 18.15 1.41 23.47
C ALA A 352 16.77 0.80 23.79
N ALA A 353 16.46 -0.34 23.18
CA ALA A 353 15.24 -1.09 23.44
C ALA A 353 15.20 -1.61 24.88
N GLU A 354 16.32 -2.16 25.38
CA GLU A 354 16.48 -2.65 26.75
C GLU A 354 16.38 -1.52 27.78
N ALA A 355 16.91 -0.33 27.47
CA ALA A 355 16.76 0.85 28.33
C ALA A 355 15.28 1.28 28.46
N LEU A 356 14.55 1.32 27.35
CA LEU A 356 13.11 1.61 27.37
C LEU A 356 12.32 0.54 28.13
N TYR A 357 12.63 -0.73 27.90
CA TYR A 357 12.04 -1.86 28.61
C TYR A 357 12.19 -1.74 30.14
N LYS A 358 13.41 -1.50 30.62
CA LYS A 358 13.68 -1.31 32.05
C LYS A 358 12.91 -0.12 32.62
N GLN A 359 12.84 0.98 31.87
CA GLN A 359 12.12 2.18 32.29
C GLN A 359 10.61 1.92 32.44
N ILE A 360 10.00 1.20 31.50
CA ILE A 360 8.58 0.83 31.53
C ILE A 360 8.32 -0.18 32.65
N SER A 361 9.14 -1.23 32.75
CA SER A 361 9.01 -2.28 33.78
C SER A 361 9.14 -1.75 35.21
N THR A 362 10.05 -0.80 35.43
CA THR A 362 10.21 -0.16 36.75
C THR A 362 8.97 0.63 37.16
N LYS A 363 8.32 1.28 36.19
CA LYS A 363 7.14 2.11 36.45
C LYS A 363 5.86 1.29 36.61
N TYR A 364 5.74 0.21 35.86
CA TYR A 364 4.57 -0.66 35.82
C TYR A 364 4.92 -2.04 36.39
N SER A 365 5.42 -2.07 37.62
CA SER A 365 5.85 -3.30 38.29
C SER A 365 4.73 -4.30 38.57
N ASN A 366 3.48 -3.87 38.42
CA ASN A 366 2.29 -4.70 38.56
C ASN A 366 1.79 -5.28 37.22
N LEU A 367 2.43 -4.94 36.10
CA LEU A 367 2.09 -5.42 34.76
C LEU A 367 3.19 -6.35 34.23
N ASP A 368 2.83 -7.29 33.38
CA ASP A 368 3.79 -8.11 32.67
C ASP A 368 4.29 -7.35 31.44
N VAL A 369 5.59 -7.06 31.42
CA VAL A 369 6.23 -6.30 30.34
C VAL A 369 7.15 -7.23 29.56
N ASN A 370 6.95 -7.29 28.26
CA ASN A 370 7.74 -8.09 27.33
C ASN A 370 8.45 -7.21 26.31
N LEU A 371 9.69 -7.56 25.97
CA LEU A 371 10.48 -6.90 24.93
C LEU A 371 10.79 -7.89 23.81
N ILE A 372 10.54 -7.48 22.58
CA ILE A 372 10.71 -8.32 21.40
C ILE A 372 11.44 -7.55 20.30
N ASN A 373 12.49 -8.17 19.74
CA ASN A 373 13.09 -7.70 18.50
C ASN A 373 12.16 -8.07 17.34
N GLY A 374 11.45 -7.09 16.79
CA GLY A 374 10.56 -7.31 15.64
C GLY A 374 11.26 -7.14 14.30
N GLY A 375 12.26 -6.25 14.24
CA GLY A 375 13.02 -5.99 13.02
C GLY A 375 12.19 -5.37 11.88
N GLN A 376 11.02 -4.79 12.18
CA GLN A 376 10.21 -4.11 11.18
C GLN A 376 10.90 -2.82 10.68
N PRO A 377 10.73 -2.44 9.40
CA PRO A 377 11.53 -1.37 8.78
C PRO A 377 11.01 0.07 8.96
N VAL A 378 9.73 0.27 9.33
CA VAL A 378 9.10 1.62 9.33
C VAL A 378 8.87 2.17 10.74
N TYR A 379 8.51 1.28 11.68
CA TYR A 379 8.20 1.67 13.05
C TYR A 379 9.38 1.36 13.96
N TYR A 380 9.90 2.39 14.62
CA TYR A 380 10.91 2.21 15.67
C TYR A 380 10.38 1.33 16.80
N TYR A 381 9.13 1.57 17.21
CA TYR A 381 8.45 0.77 18.22
C TYR A 381 6.99 0.53 17.83
N ILE A 382 6.53 -0.70 18.03
CA ILE A 382 5.12 -1.06 18.13
C ILE A 382 4.91 -1.52 19.57
N ILE A 383 3.97 -0.90 20.28
CA ILE A 383 3.72 -1.17 21.69
C ILE A 383 2.27 -1.63 21.83
N SER A 384 2.01 -2.79 22.43
CA SER A 384 0.68 -3.21 22.81
C SER A 384 0.45 -2.99 24.29
N VAL A 385 -0.78 -2.62 24.63
CA VAL A 385 -1.28 -2.59 26.00
C VAL A 385 -2.64 -3.27 25.99
N GLU A 386 -2.78 -4.28 26.84
CA GLU A 386 -3.94 -5.19 26.92
C GLU A 386 -4.39 -5.34 28.36
#